data_AF-A0A6G9A7X8-F1
#
_entry.id   AF-A0A6G9A7X8-F1
#
_cell.length_a   1.000
_cell.length_b   1.000
_cell.length_c   1.000
_cell.angle_alpha   90.00
_cell.angle_beta   90.00
_cell.angle_gamma   90.00
#
_symmetry.space_group_name_H-M   'P 1'
#
loop_
_entity.id
_entity.type
_entity.pdbx_description
1 polymer ?
#
loop_
_entity_poly.entity_id
_entity_poly.type
_entity_poly.pdbx_seq_one_letter_code
_entity_poly.pdbx_strand_id
1 'polypeptide(L)'
;MAANDPDAPEFYGFEQPEDSGGRGGGSEAPADAPNDQGKRAAELDPDIEHLMQHPQVRLALEEKVGEIERARQSYADGLDAAMQIAQVSFLSQFPELAALPPERLPEALAQIAQQDPAKLARIQAIVAGSEQLRARQNEEVRRTADASRRHFQNYAKVEDARLEMMLKEEARGVRQAVAQEIMASAKASGIEPEEMQRLFDNEPLMRNATFQRMMYDAGKYRLMMKARDAVAARPMPPVQRPGMAAGRGERGQSDLRTLSARLSSTGNLKDAVALYQARRTRGE
;
A
#
# COMPACT_ATOMS: atom_id res chain seq x y z
N MET A 1 27.48 25.85 49.72
CA MET A 1 26.57 25.57 50.85
C MET A 1 26.29 24.07 50.78
N ALA A 2 26.74 23.32 51.78
CA ALA A 2 26.70 21.86 51.81
C ALA A 2 25.42 21.34 52.47
N ALA A 3 24.91 20.21 51.97
CA ALA A 3 24.12 19.18 52.66
C ALA A 3 23.88 18.05 51.62
N ASN A 4 24.75 17.04 51.53
CA ASN A 4 24.50 15.71 52.11
C ASN A 4 23.18 15.60 52.89
N ASP A 5 22.19 14.99 52.24
CA ASP A 5 21.05 14.39 52.92
C ASP A 5 21.11 12.85 52.70
N PRO A 6 21.34 12.06 53.76
CA PRO A 6 21.64 10.62 53.70
C PRO A 6 20.44 9.65 53.62
N ASP A 7 19.22 10.11 53.33
CA ASP A 7 18.01 9.26 53.39
C ASP A 7 17.35 8.91 52.02
N ALA A 8 18.12 8.87 50.92
CA ALA A 8 17.60 8.46 49.61
C ALA A 8 17.71 6.96 49.20
N PRO A 9 18.19 5.98 50.00
CA PRO A 9 18.27 4.60 49.51
C PRO A 9 17.04 3.71 49.77
N GLU A 10 15.95 4.18 50.38
CA GLU A 10 14.80 3.32 50.75
C GLU A 10 13.72 3.11 49.67
N PHE A 11 13.85 3.65 48.44
CA PHE A 11 12.75 3.61 47.45
C PHE A 11 12.83 2.48 46.41
N TYR A 12 13.90 1.68 46.38
CA TYR A 12 13.99 0.52 45.49
C TYR A 12 14.33 -0.73 46.31
N GLY A 13 13.30 -1.53 46.58
CA GLY A 13 13.41 -2.84 47.22
C GLY A 13 14.20 -3.84 46.39
N PHE A 14 15.52 -3.75 46.46
CA PHE A 14 16.45 -4.80 46.11
C PHE A 14 17.18 -5.22 47.38
N GLU A 15 16.80 -6.37 47.94
CA GLU A 15 17.63 -7.08 48.91
C GLU A 15 18.98 -7.38 48.26
N GLN A 16 20.04 -6.83 48.85
CA GLN A 16 21.42 -7.09 48.48
C GLN A 16 21.96 -8.10 49.51
N PRO A 17 22.43 -9.29 49.10
CA PRO A 17 23.26 -10.10 49.98
C PRO A 17 24.72 -9.67 49.83
N GLU A 18 25.31 -9.20 50.94
CA GLU A 18 26.75 -8.93 51.03
C GLU A 18 27.60 -10.20 51.06
N ASP A 19 28.82 -10.00 50.56
CA ASP A 19 30.04 -10.79 50.54
C ASP A 19 30.22 -11.95 51.53
N SER A 20 30.75 -13.06 51.01
CA SER A 20 31.80 -13.81 51.71
C SER A 20 32.73 -14.53 50.73
N GLY A 21 34.03 -14.19 50.78
CA GLY A 21 35.06 -14.78 49.95
C GLY A 21 35.44 -16.22 50.35
N GLY A 22 36.00 -16.97 49.41
CA GLY A 22 36.69 -18.23 49.69
C GLY A 22 36.87 -19.19 48.51
N ARG A 23 38.10 -19.23 47.96
CA ARG A 23 38.86 -20.41 47.47
C ARG A 23 38.09 -21.66 46.97
N GLY A 24 38.42 -22.11 45.74
CA GLY A 24 38.26 -23.51 45.32
C GLY A 24 38.05 -23.66 43.80
N GLY A 25 38.79 -24.57 43.15
CA GLY A 25 38.83 -24.73 41.70
C GLY A 25 37.93 -25.83 41.11
N GLY A 26 38.16 -26.13 39.83
CA GLY A 26 37.54 -27.20 39.02
C GLY A 26 36.67 -26.61 37.89
N SER A 27 37.10 -26.68 36.63
CA SER A 27 36.69 -27.71 35.63
C SER A 27 35.17 -27.68 35.37
N GLU A 28 34.64 -27.54 34.16
CA GLU A 28 35.00 -28.12 32.86
C GLU A 28 34.25 -27.37 31.73
N ALA A 29 34.88 -27.24 30.56
CA ALA A 29 34.15 -27.16 29.29
C ALA A 29 33.81 -28.59 28.82
N PRO A 30 32.74 -28.79 28.04
CA PRO A 30 32.93 -29.02 26.59
C PRO A 30 31.83 -28.31 25.75
N ALA A 31 32.15 -27.61 24.67
CA ALA A 31 32.48 -28.09 23.31
C ALA A 31 31.29 -28.71 22.53
N ASP A 32 30.97 -28.05 21.40
CA ASP A 32 30.30 -28.48 20.15
C ASP A 32 28.81 -28.88 20.12
N ALA A 33 28.02 -28.11 19.36
CA ALA A 33 27.19 -28.58 18.23
C ALA A 33 26.55 -27.40 17.44
N PRO A 34 26.22 -27.58 16.14
CA PRO A 34 26.26 -26.52 15.13
C PRO A 34 24.90 -25.93 14.74
N ASN A 35 24.95 -24.66 14.34
CA ASN A 35 24.20 -23.98 13.27
C ASN A 35 22.84 -24.59 12.83
N ASP A 36 21.73 -24.01 13.30
CA ASP A 36 20.38 -24.22 12.72
C ASP A 36 19.65 -22.88 12.52
N GLN A 37 20.34 -21.91 11.91
CA GLN A 37 19.75 -20.63 11.49
C GLN A 37 19.17 -20.74 10.07
N GLY A 38 18.14 -21.57 9.90
CA GLY A 38 17.53 -21.82 8.58
C GLY A 38 16.01 -21.78 8.49
N LYS A 39 15.26 -21.83 9.59
CA LYS A 39 13.78 -22.05 9.54
C LYS A 39 12.95 -21.30 10.60
N ARG A 40 13.23 -20.03 10.88
CA ARG A 40 12.37 -19.18 11.73
C ARG A 40 11.81 -17.96 10.99
N ALA A 41 11.22 -18.19 9.83
CA ALA A 41 10.46 -17.18 9.12
C ALA A 41 9.17 -17.81 8.58
N ALA A 42 8.19 -18.11 9.45
CA ALA A 42 6.79 -18.31 9.02
C ALA A 42 5.75 -18.52 10.13
N GLU A 43 6.09 -18.85 11.38
CA GLU A 43 5.11 -19.04 12.45
C GLU A 43 5.51 -18.22 13.67
N LEU A 44 4.63 -17.29 14.09
CA LEU A 44 4.71 -16.70 15.41
C LEU A 44 4.54 -17.84 16.43
N ASP A 45 5.48 -17.99 17.37
CA ASP A 45 5.38 -18.98 18.44
C ASP A 45 4.01 -18.85 19.13
N PRO A 46 3.25 -19.94 19.37
CA PRO A 46 1.90 -19.90 19.95
C PRO A 46 1.86 -19.24 21.34
N ASP A 47 3.01 -19.17 22.01
CA ASP A 47 3.20 -18.46 23.28
C ASP A 47 3.15 -16.93 23.11
N ILE A 48 3.64 -16.39 21.99
CA ILE A 48 3.56 -14.95 21.66
C ILE A 48 2.11 -14.54 21.40
N GLU A 49 1.33 -15.43 20.78
CA GLU A 49 -0.09 -15.20 20.48
C GLU A 49 -0.94 -15.19 21.77
N HIS A 50 -0.62 -16.02 22.76
CA HIS A 50 -1.23 -15.96 24.10
C HIS A 50 -0.78 -14.73 24.90
N LEU A 51 0.49 -14.33 24.80
CA LEU A 51 1.00 -13.12 25.47
C LEU A 51 0.36 -11.83 24.90
N MET A 52 0.02 -11.81 23.61
CA MET A 52 -0.72 -10.71 22.97
C MET A 52 -2.18 -10.57 23.44
N GLN A 53 -2.76 -11.61 24.07
CA GLN A 53 -4.10 -11.55 24.67
C GLN A 53 -4.11 -10.88 26.05
N HIS A 54 -2.96 -10.73 26.71
CA HIS A 54 -2.87 -10.07 28.01
C HIS A 54 -2.89 -8.53 27.86
N PRO A 55 -3.83 -7.82 28.52
CA PRO A 55 -3.97 -6.36 28.39
C PRO A 55 -2.72 -5.59 28.85
N GLN A 56 -1.96 -6.13 29.82
CA GLN A 56 -0.72 -5.52 30.30
C GLN A 56 0.42 -5.60 29.28
N VAL A 57 0.50 -6.70 28.51
CA VAL A 57 1.49 -6.85 27.43
C VAL A 57 1.18 -5.88 26.29
N ARG A 58 -0.10 -5.70 25.95
CA ARG A 58 -0.54 -4.71 24.97
C ARG A 58 -0.21 -3.29 25.39
N LEU A 59 -0.50 -2.92 26.64
CA LEU A 59 -0.18 -1.60 27.19
C LEU A 59 1.32 -1.34 27.21
N ALA A 60 2.13 -2.32 27.64
CA ALA A 60 3.59 -2.20 27.62
C ALA A 60 4.14 -2.09 26.18
N LEU A 61 3.53 -2.79 25.21
CA LEU A 61 3.91 -2.69 23.81
C LEU A 61 3.52 -1.33 23.21
N GLU A 62 2.31 -0.84 23.49
CA GLU A 62 1.83 0.49 23.09
C GLU A 62 2.72 1.60 23.69
N GLU A 63 3.11 1.47 24.96
CA GLU A 63 4.04 2.38 25.61
C GLU A 63 5.40 2.36 24.93
N LYS A 64 5.96 1.16 24.65
CA LYS A 64 7.26 1.03 23.97
C LYS A 64 7.23 1.54 22.53
N VAL A 65 6.16 1.26 21.78
CA VAL A 65 5.97 1.82 20.43
C VAL A 65 5.86 3.35 20.51
N GLY A 66 5.11 3.88 21.47
CA GLY A 66 5.01 5.33 21.70
C GLY A 66 6.34 5.96 22.09
N GLU A 67 7.17 5.30 22.90
CA GLU A 67 8.54 5.75 23.21
C GLU A 67 9.42 5.77 21.96
N ILE A 68 9.37 4.71 21.14
CA ILE A 68 10.14 4.62 19.88
C ILE A 68 9.70 5.69 18.88
N GLU A 69 8.39 5.94 18.74
CA GLU A 69 7.86 6.98 17.87
C GLU A 69 8.27 8.37 18.33
N ARG A 70 8.18 8.67 19.63
CA ARG A 70 8.67 9.94 20.21
C ARG A 70 10.18 10.09 20.04
N ALA A 71 10.95 9.02 20.21
CA ALA A 71 12.40 9.05 19.97
C ALA A 71 12.71 9.34 18.50
N ARG A 72 11.93 8.77 17.57
CA ARG A 72 12.08 9.02 16.14
C ARG A 72 11.69 10.45 15.74
N GLN A 73 10.58 10.95 16.27
CA GLN A 73 10.13 12.33 16.04
C GLN A 73 11.14 13.33 16.60
N SER A 74 11.57 13.16 17.85
CA SER A 74 12.57 14.04 18.45
C SER A 74 13.93 13.98 17.72
N TYR A 75 14.29 12.83 17.16
CA TYR A 75 15.47 12.73 16.29
C TYR A 75 15.30 13.51 14.99
N ALA A 76 14.15 13.39 14.31
CA ALA A 76 13.85 14.13 13.08
C ALA A 76 13.84 15.65 13.34
N ASP A 77 13.13 16.08 14.39
CA ASP A 77 13.07 17.48 14.82
C ASP A 77 14.46 18.01 15.20
N GLY A 78 15.28 17.19 15.88
CA GLY A 78 16.65 17.53 16.23
C GLY A 78 17.55 17.70 15.01
N LEU A 79 17.35 16.90 13.96
CA LEU A 79 18.10 16.97 12.71
C LEU A 79 17.74 18.24 11.93
N ASP A 80 16.45 18.61 11.89
CA ASP A 80 15.98 19.86 11.30
C ASP A 80 16.46 21.08 12.09
N ALA A 81 16.40 21.05 13.42
CA ALA A 81 16.93 22.09 14.28
C ALA A 81 18.45 22.26 14.11
N ALA A 82 19.21 21.17 14.04
CA ALA A 82 20.65 21.21 13.77
C ALA A 82 20.97 21.86 12.42
N MET A 83 20.13 21.62 11.41
CA MET A 83 20.30 22.22 10.10
C MET A 83 20.01 23.73 10.10
N GLN A 84 18.96 24.16 10.82
CA GLN A 84 18.67 25.58 10.99
C GLN A 84 19.80 26.29 11.74
N ILE A 85 20.33 25.68 12.81
CA ILE A 85 21.48 26.21 13.55
C ILE A 85 22.71 26.31 12.64
N ALA A 86 22.98 25.30 11.81
CA ALA A 86 24.09 25.33 10.87
C ALA A 86 23.94 26.47 9.83
N GLN A 87 22.73 26.70 9.33
CA GLN A 87 22.44 27.81 8.40
C GLN A 87 22.62 29.18 9.07
N VAL A 88 22.07 29.38 10.27
CA VAL A 88 22.21 30.65 11.02
C VAL A 88 23.68 30.90 11.40
N SER A 89 24.41 29.86 11.80
CA SER A 89 25.85 29.93 12.10
C SER A 89 26.66 30.30 10.85
N PHE A 90 26.31 29.75 9.68
CA PHE A 90 26.94 30.12 8.41
C PHE A 90 26.67 31.60 8.03
N LEU A 91 25.42 32.04 8.10
CA LEU A 91 25.02 33.41 7.75
C LEU A 91 25.63 34.46 8.68
N SER A 92 25.80 34.13 9.97
CA SER A 92 26.40 35.03 10.95
C SER A 92 27.93 35.13 10.82
N GLN A 93 28.61 34.04 10.42
CA GLN A 93 30.06 34.03 10.23
C GLN A 93 30.50 34.57 8.87
N PHE A 94 29.64 34.48 7.84
CA PHE A 94 29.94 34.88 6.46
C PHE A 94 28.81 35.69 5.79
N PRO A 95 28.43 36.85 6.35
CA PRO A 95 27.37 37.68 5.76
C PRO A 95 27.72 38.15 4.34
N GLU A 96 29.01 38.34 4.03
CA GLU A 96 29.48 38.71 2.69
C GLU A 96 29.23 37.64 1.64
N LEU A 97 29.16 36.36 2.01
CA LEU A 97 28.86 35.27 1.08
C LEU A 97 27.35 35.07 0.88
N ALA A 98 26.56 35.41 1.90
CA ALA A 98 25.10 35.29 1.86
C ALA A 98 24.42 36.28 0.91
N ALA A 99 25.01 37.47 0.73
CA ALA A 99 24.48 38.52 -0.14
C ALA A 99 24.94 38.39 -1.61
N LEU A 100 25.86 37.46 -1.91
CA LEU A 100 26.43 37.30 -3.24
C LEU A 100 25.60 36.32 -4.08
N PRO A 101 25.34 36.66 -5.37
CA PRO A 101 24.69 35.73 -6.29
C PRO A 101 25.61 34.53 -6.57
N PRO A 102 25.05 33.33 -6.84
CA PRO A 102 25.81 32.08 -6.94
C PRO A 102 26.87 32.10 -8.05
N GLU A 103 26.70 32.93 -9.08
CA GLU A 103 27.67 33.09 -10.16
C GLU A 103 28.98 33.78 -9.72
N ARG A 104 28.93 34.59 -8.64
CA ARG A 104 30.09 35.35 -8.13
C ARG A 104 30.77 34.71 -6.92
N LEU A 105 30.18 33.66 -6.37
CA LEU A 105 30.77 32.87 -5.29
C LEU A 105 32.19 32.36 -5.61
N PRO A 106 32.48 31.81 -6.81
CA PRO A 106 33.81 31.29 -7.11
C PRO A 106 34.90 32.37 -7.06
N GLU A 107 34.61 33.55 -7.59
CA GLU A 107 35.52 34.71 -7.57
C GLU A 107 35.73 35.23 -6.15
N ALA A 108 34.66 35.34 -5.36
CA ALA A 108 34.73 35.77 -3.97
C ALA A 108 35.55 34.80 -3.10
N LEU A 109 35.39 33.48 -3.31
CA LEU A 109 36.19 32.46 -2.61
C LEU A 109 37.67 32.53 -3.03
N ALA A 110 37.97 32.80 -4.30
CA ALA A 110 39.34 32.99 -4.77
C ALA A 110 40.00 34.22 -4.14
N GLN A 111 39.26 35.31 -3.97
CA GLN A 111 39.74 36.50 -3.26
C GLN A 111 39.96 36.24 -1.77
N ILE A 112 39.04 35.53 -1.10
CA ILE A 112 39.20 35.12 0.30
C ILE A 112 40.42 34.21 0.46
N ALA A 113 40.66 33.28 -0.47
CA ALA A 113 41.83 32.41 -0.44
C ALA A 113 43.17 33.18 -0.47
N GLN A 114 43.21 34.30 -1.20
CA GLN A 114 44.40 35.16 -1.31
C GLN A 114 44.56 36.10 -0.11
N GLN A 115 43.47 36.59 0.48
CA GLN A 115 43.49 37.56 1.57
C GLN A 115 43.52 36.89 2.96
N ASP A 116 42.76 35.83 3.16
CA ASP A 116 42.62 35.10 4.42
C ASP A 116 42.40 33.59 4.18
N PRO A 117 43.48 32.79 4.10
CA PRO A 117 43.38 31.35 3.92
C PRO A 117 42.74 30.63 5.12
N ALA A 118 42.81 31.20 6.32
CA ALA A 118 42.18 30.62 7.50
C ALA A 118 40.65 30.74 7.43
N LYS A 119 40.14 31.85 6.88
CA LYS A 119 38.72 32.04 6.61
C LYS A 119 38.19 31.05 5.58
N LEU A 120 38.95 30.80 4.51
CA LEU A 120 38.61 29.77 3.51
C LEU A 120 38.49 28.38 4.16
N ALA A 121 39.43 28.00 5.02
CA ALA A 121 39.39 26.70 5.71
C ALA A 121 38.14 26.56 6.60
N ARG A 122 37.69 27.63 7.26
CA ARG A 122 36.44 27.64 8.06
C ARG A 122 35.20 27.46 7.18
N ILE A 123 35.14 28.15 6.04
CA ILE A 123 34.03 28.01 5.08
C ILE A 123 33.95 26.55 4.60
N GLN A 124 35.08 25.97 4.20
CA GLN A 124 35.14 24.57 3.77
C GLN A 124 34.69 23.60 4.86
N ALA A 125 35.09 23.83 6.12
CA ALA A 125 34.68 23.00 7.25
C ALA A 125 33.16 23.06 7.50
N ILE A 126 32.55 24.25 7.42
CA ILE A 126 31.10 24.40 7.59
C ILE A 126 30.33 23.77 6.42
N VAL A 127 30.79 23.98 5.18
CA VAL A 127 30.18 23.37 3.99
C VAL A 127 30.23 21.84 4.10
N ALA A 128 31.40 21.26 4.40
CA ALA A 128 31.55 19.81 4.56
C ALA A 128 30.64 19.25 5.67
N GLY A 129 30.53 19.95 6.81
CA GLY A 129 29.61 19.56 7.89
C GLY A 129 28.13 19.62 7.48
N SER A 130 27.75 20.64 6.71
CA SER A 130 26.38 20.80 6.19
C SER A 130 26.01 19.73 5.17
N GLU A 131 26.93 19.36 4.28
CA GLU A 131 26.75 18.27 3.30
C GLU A 131 26.58 16.93 4.00
N GLN A 132 27.38 16.66 5.04
CA GLN A 132 27.24 15.44 5.84
C GLN A 132 25.89 15.38 6.55
N LEU A 133 25.42 16.49 7.12
CA LEU A 133 24.10 16.55 7.78
C LEU A 133 22.97 16.32 6.76
N ARG A 134 23.05 16.94 5.58
CA ARG A 134 22.08 16.75 4.50
C ARG A 134 22.07 15.32 3.96
N ALA A 135 23.24 14.69 3.86
CA ALA A 135 23.34 13.29 3.46
C ALA A 135 22.63 12.36 4.45
N ARG A 136 22.81 12.59 5.77
CA ARG A 136 22.11 11.83 6.82
C ARG A 136 20.60 12.04 6.78
N GLN A 137 20.15 13.28 6.60
CA GLN A 137 18.71 13.58 6.45
C GLN A 137 18.11 12.82 5.26
N ASN A 138 18.77 12.87 4.10
CA ASN A 138 18.31 12.19 2.89
C ASN A 138 18.25 10.67 3.08
N GLU A 139 19.21 10.09 3.80
CA GLU A 139 19.21 8.66 4.13
C GLU A 139 18.02 8.28 5.01
N GLU A 140 17.73 9.06 6.04
CA GLU A 140 16.58 8.81 6.93
C GLU A 140 15.23 9.02 6.22
N VAL A 141 15.12 10.00 5.33
CA VAL A 141 13.94 10.17 4.46
C VAL A 141 13.74 8.96 3.54
N ARG A 142 14.83 8.40 2.99
CA ARG A 142 14.75 7.17 2.18
C ARG A 142 14.33 5.97 3.02
N ARG A 143 14.94 5.79 4.19
CA ARG A 143 14.63 4.68 5.11
C ARG A 143 13.18 4.73 5.59
N THR A 144 12.68 5.91 5.96
CA THR A 144 11.28 6.13 6.35
C THR A 144 10.34 5.83 5.19
N ALA A 145 10.61 6.35 3.98
CA ALA A 145 9.80 6.08 2.80
C ALA A 145 9.74 4.59 2.44
N ASP A 146 10.89 3.89 2.49
CA ASP A 146 10.96 2.46 2.20
C ASP A 146 10.24 1.63 3.26
N ALA A 147 10.37 1.99 4.54
CA ALA A 147 9.63 1.35 5.62
C ALA A 147 8.12 1.51 5.41
N SER A 148 7.63 2.73 5.17
CA SER A 148 6.21 3.01 4.92
C SER A 148 5.68 2.25 3.70
N ARG A 149 6.47 2.18 2.60
CA ARG A 149 6.11 1.37 1.43
C ARG A 149 5.98 -0.11 1.76
N ARG A 150 6.91 -0.67 2.53
CA ARG A 150 6.84 -2.08 2.97
C ARG A 150 5.63 -2.32 3.88
N HIS A 151 5.36 -1.42 4.82
CA HIS A 151 4.18 -1.49 5.68
C HIS A 151 2.89 -1.48 4.87
N PHE A 152 2.76 -0.56 3.91
CA PHE A 152 1.60 -0.51 3.02
C PHE A 152 1.46 -1.78 2.17
N GLN A 153 2.55 -2.29 1.59
CA GLN A 153 2.52 -3.54 0.81
C GLN A 153 2.10 -4.75 1.66
N ASN A 154 2.57 -4.83 2.90
CA ASN A 154 2.18 -5.90 3.82
C ASN A 154 0.71 -5.78 4.21
N TYR A 155 0.25 -4.57 4.53
CA TYR A 155 -1.15 -4.29 4.79
C TYR A 155 -2.04 -4.69 3.60
N ALA A 156 -1.67 -4.26 2.39
CA ALA A 156 -2.37 -4.61 1.16
C ALA A 156 -2.48 -6.13 0.96
N LYS A 157 -1.39 -6.89 1.18
CA LYS A 157 -1.42 -8.35 1.07
C LYS A 157 -2.38 -9.01 2.07
N VAL A 158 -2.40 -8.54 3.32
CA VAL A 158 -3.29 -9.07 4.36
C VAL A 158 -4.75 -8.78 4.02
N GLU A 159 -5.06 -7.57 3.58
CA GLU A 159 -6.41 -7.19 3.18
C GLU A 159 -6.85 -7.91 1.89
N ASP A 160 -5.97 -8.04 0.89
CA ASP A 160 -6.24 -8.77 -0.34
C ASP A 160 -6.56 -10.25 0.00
N ALA A 161 -5.81 -10.89 0.91
CA ALA A 161 -6.11 -12.24 1.38
C ALA A 161 -7.46 -12.33 2.11
N ARG A 162 -7.80 -11.31 2.91
CA ARG A 162 -9.10 -11.21 3.59
C ARG A 162 -10.26 -11.07 2.61
N LEU A 163 -10.09 -10.26 1.56
CA LEU A 163 -11.09 -10.13 0.49
C LEU A 163 -11.25 -11.46 -0.25
N GLU A 164 -10.16 -12.14 -0.58
CA GLU A 164 -10.20 -13.45 -1.26
C GLU A 164 -10.99 -14.49 -0.46
N MET A 165 -10.83 -14.51 0.87
CA MET A 165 -11.65 -15.36 1.76
C MET A 165 -13.13 -15.00 1.70
N MET A 166 -13.47 -13.71 1.68
CA MET A 166 -14.86 -13.23 1.57
C MET A 166 -15.49 -13.56 0.22
N LEU A 167 -14.68 -13.65 -0.85
CA LEU A 167 -15.14 -13.91 -2.20
C LEU A 167 -15.01 -15.39 -2.61
N LYS A 168 -14.58 -16.30 -1.72
CA LYS A 168 -14.23 -17.69 -2.07
C LYS A 168 -15.31 -18.44 -2.88
N GLU A 169 -16.58 -18.10 -2.65
CA GLU A 169 -17.74 -18.76 -3.28
C GLU A 169 -18.08 -18.19 -4.66
N GLU A 170 -17.50 -17.04 -5.03
CA GLU A 170 -17.72 -16.37 -6.30
C GLU A 170 -16.82 -16.95 -7.40
N ALA A 171 -17.42 -17.32 -8.54
CA ALA A 171 -16.69 -17.77 -9.71
C ALA A 171 -15.80 -16.66 -10.29
N ARG A 172 -14.60 -17.02 -10.75
CA ARG A 172 -13.62 -16.06 -11.32
C ARG A 172 -14.20 -15.18 -12.43
N GLY A 173 -15.06 -15.74 -13.30
CA GLY A 173 -15.72 -14.98 -14.36
C GLY A 173 -16.68 -13.90 -13.84
N VAL A 174 -17.41 -14.20 -12.75
CA VAL A 174 -18.28 -13.21 -12.09
C VAL A 174 -17.45 -12.09 -11.48
N ARG A 175 -16.35 -12.44 -10.80
CA ARG A 175 -15.46 -11.45 -10.18
C ARG A 175 -14.88 -10.47 -11.22
N GLN A 176 -14.45 -10.98 -12.37
CA GLN A 176 -13.95 -10.14 -13.47
C GLN A 176 -15.03 -9.23 -14.05
N ALA A 177 -16.24 -9.74 -14.27
CA ALA A 177 -17.36 -8.94 -14.76
C ALA A 177 -17.74 -7.82 -13.77
N VAL A 178 -17.75 -8.11 -12.47
CA VAL A 178 -17.98 -7.12 -11.42
C VAL A 178 -16.86 -6.07 -11.39
N ALA A 179 -15.59 -6.47 -11.49
CA ALA A 179 -14.48 -5.53 -11.53
C ALA A 179 -14.57 -4.57 -12.74
N GLN A 180 -14.93 -5.07 -13.91
CA GLN A 180 -15.16 -4.23 -15.11
C GLN A 180 -16.33 -3.26 -14.89
N GLU A 181 -17.41 -3.71 -14.26
CA GLU A 181 -18.57 -2.86 -13.95
C GLU A 181 -18.23 -1.78 -12.92
N ILE A 182 -17.38 -2.07 -11.92
CA ILE A 182 -16.88 -1.07 -10.96
C ILE A 182 -16.07 0.00 -11.69
N MET A 183 -15.15 -0.40 -12.58
CA MET A 183 -14.35 0.56 -13.37
C MET A 183 -15.22 1.41 -14.29
N ALA A 184 -16.18 0.79 -14.98
CA ALA A 184 -17.13 1.51 -15.83
C ALA A 184 -18.02 2.48 -15.02
N SER A 185 -18.43 2.05 -13.83
CA SER A 185 -19.21 2.85 -12.88
C SER A 185 -18.42 4.04 -12.35
N ALA A 186 -17.16 3.84 -11.98
CA ALA A 186 -16.25 4.89 -11.53
C ALA A 186 -16.05 5.96 -12.62
N LYS A 187 -15.82 5.51 -13.86
CA LYS A 187 -15.72 6.40 -15.02
C LYS A 187 -17.00 7.19 -15.26
N ALA A 188 -18.17 6.54 -15.18
CA ALA A 188 -19.46 7.21 -15.30
C ALA A 188 -19.70 8.24 -14.17
N SER A 189 -19.08 8.04 -13.01
CA SER A 189 -19.10 8.97 -11.87
C SER A 189 -18.02 10.06 -11.94
N GLY A 190 -17.20 10.09 -12.99
CA GLY A 190 -16.17 11.12 -13.21
C GLY A 190 -14.80 10.80 -12.62
N ILE A 191 -14.58 9.59 -12.11
CA ILE A 191 -13.26 9.13 -11.64
C ILE A 191 -12.55 8.44 -12.80
N GLU A 192 -11.41 8.98 -13.23
CA GLU A 192 -10.63 8.37 -14.30
C GLU A 192 -9.94 7.07 -13.82
N PRO A 193 -9.71 6.09 -14.70
CA PRO A 193 -9.09 4.81 -14.33
C PRO A 193 -7.72 4.96 -13.65
N GLU A 194 -6.92 5.92 -14.12
CA GLU A 194 -5.59 6.23 -13.59
C GLU A 194 -5.67 6.83 -12.18
N GLU A 195 -6.66 7.68 -11.93
CA GLU A 195 -6.91 8.24 -10.61
C GLU A 195 -7.39 7.17 -9.64
N MET A 196 -8.30 6.29 -10.07
CA MET A 196 -8.72 5.14 -9.29
C MET A 196 -7.53 4.25 -8.91
N GLN A 197 -6.62 3.98 -9.84
CA GLN A 197 -5.43 3.18 -9.55
C GLN A 197 -4.50 3.88 -8.55
N ARG A 198 -4.27 5.19 -8.69
CA ARG A 198 -3.51 5.98 -7.71
C ARG A 198 -4.14 5.94 -6.32
N LEU A 199 -5.46 6.01 -6.22
CA LEU A 199 -6.18 5.88 -4.94
C LEU A 199 -5.97 4.48 -4.34
N PHE A 200 -6.04 3.42 -5.14
CA PHE A 200 -5.74 2.06 -4.67
C PHE A 200 -4.30 1.86 -4.18
N ASP A 201 -3.35 2.62 -4.73
CA ASP A 201 -1.92 2.48 -4.42
C ASP A 201 -1.47 3.37 -3.26
N ASN A 202 -2.19 4.46 -2.97
CA ASN A 202 -1.78 5.43 -1.95
C ASN A 202 -2.75 5.52 -0.75
N GLU A 203 -4.03 5.17 -0.92
CA GLU A 203 -5.03 5.28 0.15
C GLU A 203 -5.26 3.93 0.85
N PRO A 204 -4.92 3.81 2.15
CA PRO A 204 -5.16 2.59 2.92
C PRO A 204 -6.63 2.18 2.97
N LEU A 205 -7.55 3.14 2.99
CA LEU A 205 -8.99 2.86 3.02
C LEU A 205 -9.46 2.13 1.75
N MET A 206 -8.94 2.52 0.59
CA MET A 206 -9.25 1.86 -0.69
C MET A 206 -8.74 0.42 -0.72
N ARG A 207 -7.69 0.12 0.04
CA ARG A 207 -7.11 -1.21 0.17
C ARG A 207 -7.78 -2.09 1.23
N ASN A 208 -8.64 -1.52 2.08
CA ASN A 208 -9.33 -2.27 3.12
C ASN A 208 -10.31 -3.31 2.53
N ALA A 209 -10.27 -4.55 3.00
CA ALA A 209 -11.09 -5.64 2.48
C ALA A 209 -12.59 -5.38 2.60
N THR A 210 -13.03 -4.71 3.68
CA THR A 210 -14.45 -4.40 3.92
C THR A 210 -14.95 -3.37 2.91
N PHE A 211 -14.12 -2.36 2.64
CA PHE A 211 -14.43 -1.33 1.65
C PHE A 211 -14.42 -1.92 0.23
N GLN A 212 -13.43 -2.73 -0.10
CA GLN A 212 -13.38 -3.47 -1.37
C GLN A 212 -14.58 -4.40 -1.54
N ARG A 213 -15.03 -5.05 -0.46
CA ARG A 213 -16.24 -5.88 -0.48
C ARG A 213 -17.49 -5.07 -0.75
N MET A 214 -17.64 -3.90 -0.12
CA MET A 214 -18.75 -2.99 -0.39
C MET A 214 -18.77 -2.53 -1.85
N MET A 215 -17.60 -2.17 -2.41
CA MET A 215 -17.48 -1.83 -3.84
C MET A 215 -17.85 -3.03 -4.73
N TYR A 216 -17.41 -4.24 -4.36
CA TYR A 216 -17.76 -5.46 -5.06
C TYR A 216 -19.27 -5.71 -5.07
N ASP A 217 -19.94 -5.63 -3.92
CA ASP A 217 -21.37 -5.85 -3.81
C ASP A 217 -22.17 -4.79 -4.59
N ALA A 218 -21.72 -3.53 -4.58
CA ALA A 218 -22.30 -2.45 -5.38
C ALA A 218 -22.15 -2.71 -6.89
N GLY A 219 -20.95 -3.14 -7.34
CA GLY A 219 -20.70 -3.52 -8.73
C GLY A 219 -21.55 -4.71 -9.17
N LYS A 220 -21.65 -5.73 -8.33
CA LYS A 220 -22.50 -6.91 -8.56
C LYS A 220 -23.97 -6.53 -8.69
N TYR A 221 -24.46 -5.64 -7.81
CA TYR A 221 -25.83 -5.14 -7.89
C TYR A 221 -26.09 -4.41 -9.21
N ARG A 222 -25.19 -3.51 -9.63
CA ARG A 222 -25.31 -2.81 -10.93
C ARG A 222 -25.30 -3.76 -12.11
N LEU A 223 -24.41 -4.77 -12.09
CA LEU A 223 -24.36 -5.80 -13.12
C LEU A 223 -25.68 -6.57 -13.21
N MET A 224 -26.27 -6.94 -12.07
CA MET A 224 -27.58 -7.60 -12.02
C MET A 224 -28.70 -6.69 -12.55
N MET A 225 -28.69 -5.40 -12.22
CA MET A 225 -29.68 -4.44 -12.72
C MET A 225 -29.57 -4.28 -14.25
N LYS A 226 -28.37 -4.10 -14.79
CA LYS A 226 -28.13 -4.06 -16.24
C LYS A 226 -28.58 -5.33 -16.95
N ALA A 227 -28.32 -6.50 -16.37
CA ALA A 227 -28.76 -7.78 -16.92
C ALA A 227 -30.29 -7.90 -16.94
N ARG A 228 -30.97 -7.43 -15.88
CA ARG A 228 -32.45 -7.37 -15.83
C ARG A 228 -33.02 -6.47 -16.91
N ASP A 229 -32.46 -5.27 -17.07
CA ASP A 229 -32.90 -4.31 -18.08
C ASP A 229 -32.68 -4.87 -19.51
N ALA A 230 -31.56 -5.54 -19.74
CA ALA A 230 -31.27 -6.20 -21.01
C ALA A 230 -32.24 -7.35 -21.33
N VAL A 231 -32.69 -8.11 -20.33
CA VAL A 231 -33.72 -9.15 -20.51
C VAL A 231 -35.09 -8.53 -20.80
N ALA A 232 -35.47 -7.46 -20.08
CA ALA A 232 -36.72 -6.75 -20.30
C ALA A 232 -36.78 -6.07 -21.68
N ALA A 233 -35.64 -5.62 -22.22
CA ALA A 233 -35.54 -5.01 -23.54
C ALA A 233 -35.63 -6.03 -24.70
N ARG A 234 -35.53 -7.34 -24.45
CA ARG A 234 -35.68 -8.35 -25.51
C ARG A 234 -37.14 -8.31 -26.01
N PRO A 235 -37.39 -8.02 -27.30
CA PRO A 235 -38.75 -7.92 -27.80
C PRO A 235 -39.44 -9.27 -27.60
N MET A 236 -40.51 -9.27 -26.79
CA MET A 236 -41.35 -10.45 -26.61
C MET A 236 -41.86 -10.91 -27.98
N PRO A 237 -41.78 -12.22 -28.30
CA PRO A 237 -42.36 -12.74 -29.53
C PRO A 237 -43.84 -12.34 -29.61
N PRO A 238 -44.35 -11.90 -30.77
CA PRO A 238 -45.75 -11.53 -30.89
C PRO A 238 -46.63 -12.72 -30.52
N VAL A 239 -47.58 -12.50 -29.61
CA VAL A 239 -48.53 -13.53 -29.17
C VAL A 239 -49.44 -13.87 -30.35
N GLN A 240 -49.24 -15.05 -30.94
CA GLN A 240 -50.17 -15.58 -31.94
C GLN A 240 -51.46 -16.00 -31.23
N ARG A 241 -52.57 -15.37 -31.61
CA ARG A 241 -53.89 -15.75 -31.09
C ARG A 241 -54.32 -17.07 -31.73
N PRO A 242 -54.70 -18.10 -30.95
CA PRO A 242 -55.29 -19.31 -31.50
C PRO A 242 -56.48 -18.95 -32.39
N GLY A 243 -56.49 -19.43 -33.64
CA GLY A 243 -57.59 -19.24 -34.59
C GLY A 243 -57.43 -18.12 -35.62
N MET A 244 -56.39 -17.29 -35.54
CA MET A 244 -56.01 -16.39 -36.65
C MET A 244 -55.06 -17.13 -37.59
N ALA A 245 -55.48 -17.41 -38.82
CA ALA A 245 -54.59 -17.97 -39.83
C ALA A 245 -53.49 -16.94 -40.15
N ALA A 246 -52.26 -17.22 -39.71
CA ALA A 246 -51.09 -16.37 -40.02
C ALA A 246 -51.03 -16.12 -41.54
N GLY A 247 -50.93 -14.85 -41.91
CA GLY A 247 -50.85 -14.45 -43.32
C GLY A 247 -49.68 -15.17 -44.00
N ARG A 248 -49.82 -15.53 -45.28
CA ARG A 248 -48.78 -16.29 -46.01
C ARG A 248 -47.40 -15.60 -45.94
N GLY A 249 -47.36 -14.26 -45.84
CA GLY A 249 -46.13 -13.47 -45.66
C GLY A 249 -45.51 -13.51 -44.26
N GLU A 250 -46.30 -13.71 -43.20
CA GLU A 250 -45.82 -13.81 -41.81
C GLU A 250 -45.15 -15.16 -41.53
N ARG A 251 -45.72 -16.26 -42.05
CA ARG A 251 -45.14 -17.60 -41.94
C ARG A 251 -43.74 -17.67 -42.55
N GLY A 252 -43.56 -17.11 -43.75
CA GLY A 252 -42.25 -17.06 -44.38
C GLY A 252 -41.23 -16.19 -43.61
N GLN A 253 -41.68 -15.20 -42.84
CA GLN A 253 -40.78 -14.35 -42.05
C GLN A 253 -40.40 -14.98 -40.71
N SER A 254 -41.30 -15.74 -40.07
CA SER A 254 -40.97 -16.55 -38.88
C SER A 254 -39.99 -17.68 -39.20
N ASP A 255 -40.15 -18.32 -40.36
CA ASP A 255 -39.28 -19.42 -40.78
C ASP A 255 -37.84 -18.94 -41.03
N LEU A 256 -37.67 -17.78 -41.68
CA LEU A 256 -36.36 -17.17 -41.90
C LEU A 256 -35.67 -16.75 -40.60
N ARG A 257 -36.41 -16.14 -39.66
CA ARG A 257 -35.85 -15.77 -38.34
C ARG A 257 -35.42 -17.02 -37.57
N THR A 258 -36.19 -18.10 -37.65
CA THR A 258 -35.87 -19.37 -37.00
C THR A 258 -34.61 -20.01 -37.60
N LEU A 259 -34.51 -20.04 -38.94
CA LEU A 259 -33.32 -20.55 -39.64
C LEU A 259 -32.07 -19.69 -39.35
N SER A 260 -32.23 -18.36 -39.28
CA SER A 260 -31.14 -17.44 -38.92
C SER A 260 -30.68 -17.67 -37.49
N ALA A 261 -31.60 -17.82 -36.54
CA ALA A 261 -31.28 -18.09 -35.14
C ALA A 261 -30.59 -19.46 -34.96
N ARG A 262 -31.03 -20.48 -35.71
CA ARG A 262 -30.38 -21.80 -35.74
C ARG A 262 -28.97 -21.72 -36.30
N LEU A 263 -28.77 -21.02 -37.42
CA LEU A 263 -27.44 -20.83 -37.98
C LEU A 263 -26.51 -20.09 -36.99
N SER A 264 -27.01 -19.06 -36.31
CA SER A 264 -26.22 -18.33 -35.30
C SER A 264 -25.86 -19.18 -34.07
N SER A 265 -26.63 -20.22 -33.74
CA SER A 265 -26.34 -21.12 -32.62
C SER A 265 -25.51 -22.35 -33.00
N THR A 266 -25.72 -22.92 -34.18
CA THR A 266 -25.08 -24.18 -34.62
C THR A 266 -23.86 -23.95 -35.50
N GLY A 267 -23.80 -22.84 -36.25
CA GLY A 267 -22.75 -22.55 -37.23
C GLY A 267 -22.65 -23.57 -38.38
N ASN A 268 -23.65 -24.42 -38.58
CA ASN A 268 -23.55 -25.54 -39.52
C ASN A 268 -23.86 -25.11 -40.97
N LEU A 269 -23.08 -25.62 -41.93
CA LEU A 269 -23.24 -25.36 -43.36
C LEU A 269 -24.64 -25.76 -43.89
N LYS A 270 -25.25 -26.81 -43.32
CA LYS A 270 -26.61 -27.24 -43.70
C LYS A 270 -27.66 -26.17 -43.37
N ASP A 271 -27.53 -25.52 -42.22
CA ASP A 271 -28.44 -24.46 -41.79
C ASP A 271 -28.22 -23.18 -42.62
N ALA A 272 -26.98 -22.91 -43.04
CA ALA A 272 -26.66 -21.82 -43.96
C ALA A 272 -27.28 -22.01 -45.35
N VAL A 273 -27.21 -23.22 -45.90
CA VAL A 273 -27.82 -23.56 -47.19
C VAL A 273 -29.34 -23.50 -47.11
N ALA A 274 -29.94 -23.99 -46.03
CA ALA A 274 -31.38 -23.90 -45.81
C ALA A 274 -31.86 -22.44 -45.73
N LEU A 275 -31.13 -21.58 -45.02
CA LEU A 275 -31.40 -20.14 -44.96
C LEU A 275 -31.27 -19.48 -46.35
N TYR A 276 -30.24 -19.83 -47.11
CA TYR A 276 -30.00 -19.27 -48.45
C TYR A 276 -31.11 -19.65 -49.44
N GLN A 277 -31.52 -20.92 -49.46
CA GLN A 277 -32.63 -21.37 -50.31
C GLN A 277 -33.95 -20.68 -49.94
N ALA A 278 -34.21 -20.51 -48.64
CA ALA A 278 -35.40 -19.82 -48.15
C ALA A 278 -35.45 -18.32 -48.48
N ARG A 279 -34.29 -17.65 -48.62
CA ARG A 279 -34.23 -16.26 -49.13
C ARG A 279 -34.46 -16.20 -50.64
N ARG A 280 -33.83 -17.11 -51.39
CA ARG A 280 -33.93 -17.16 -52.85
C ARG A 280 -35.35 -17.44 -53.36
N THR A 281 -36.11 -18.30 -52.67
CA THR A 281 -37.52 -18.56 -53.03
C THR A 281 -38.45 -17.36 -52.78
N ARG A 282 -37.99 -16.36 -52.02
CA ARG A 282 -38.73 -15.13 -51.71
C ARG A 282 -38.40 -13.97 -52.65
N GLY A 283 -37.37 -14.11 -53.50
CA GLY A 283 -36.96 -13.07 -54.45
C GLY A 283 -36.10 -11.96 -53.84
N GLU A 284 -35.35 -12.26 -52.79
CA GLU A 284 -34.19 -11.46 -52.34
C GLU A 284 -32.88 -12.01 -52.95
#